data_AF-A0A956JXL1-F1
#
_entry.id   AF-A0A956JXL1-F1
#
_cell.length_a   1.000
_cell.length_b   1.000
_cell.length_c   1.000
_cell.angle_alpha   90.00
_cell.angle_beta   90.00
_cell.angle_gamma   90.00
#
_symmetry.space_group_name_H-M   'P 1'
#
loop_
_entity.id
_entity.type
_entity.pdbx_description
1 polymer ?
#
loop_
_entity_poly.entity_id
_entity_poly.type
_entity_poly.pdbx_seq_one_letter_code
_entity_poly.pdbx_strand_id
1 'polypeptide(L)'
;MTVDRTALTRRFLEVRGRTEALAAPLSPEDQQLQSMPTCSPTKWHRAHTTWFFETFVLAPRGVAPVDPRWGFLFNSYYEAVGPRHARPRRGLLSRPSCDEIATYRRTVDGRVVELLAGADDRELAALAPLIALGLAHEEQHQELLLTDALHALAQNPLRPAYRGPAPPPAADAAAPLTFTPFDGGLVELGCDAPVDAAAFVFDNETPRHKVWLEPFALADRLITAGEVIAFAADGGYRTSSLWLSDGWDLIRAGELDAPGHARVDGDDLIVFGLDGERRAGAAEPAAFLSFYEADAIARWLGARLPSEAEWEVAARAAGAPAGNFLDGDALRPLPAAGGSVAQLWGDAWEWTRSSYEPYPGFAAAAGALGEYNGKFMVNQRVLRGGSCFTPPGHVRATYRNFWHPDTRFQVTGVRLARPA
;
A
#
# COMPACT_ATOMS: atom_id res chain seq x y z
N MET A 1 6.97 31.63 -0.49
CA MET A 1 5.58 31.20 -0.69
C MET A 1 4.94 31.03 0.68
N THR A 2 3.72 31.51 0.86
CA THR A 2 3.04 31.47 2.15
C THR A 2 2.27 30.16 2.27
N VAL A 3 2.58 29.34 3.27
CA VAL A 3 1.84 28.10 3.56
C VAL A 3 0.45 28.48 4.07
N ASP A 4 -0.61 27.91 3.48
CA ASP A 4 -1.97 28.07 4.00
C ASP A 4 -2.16 27.23 5.27
N ARG A 5 -2.06 27.89 6.42
CA ARG A 5 -2.27 27.31 7.76
C ARG A 5 -3.61 26.61 7.89
N THR A 6 -4.68 27.22 7.38
CA THR A 6 -6.03 26.67 7.50
C THR A 6 -6.15 25.39 6.68
N ALA A 7 -5.59 25.36 5.47
CA ALA A 7 -5.56 24.16 4.65
C ALA A 7 -4.72 23.05 5.28
N LEU A 8 -3.53 23.37 5.81
CA LEU A 8 -2.66 22.38 6.46
C LEU A 8 -3.31 21.77 7.70
N THR A 9 -3.90 22.59 8.58
CA THR A 9 -4.61 22.13 9.78
C THR A 9 -5.82 21.28 9.44
N ARG A 10 -6.62 21.68 8.43
CA ARG A 10 -7.78 20.89 7.98
C ARG A 10 -7.34 19.52 7.46
N ARG A 11 -6.31 19.50 6.60
CA ARG A 11 -5.76 18.26 6.05
C ARG A 11 -5.19 17.35 7.14
N PHE A 12 -4.54 17.93 8.14
CA PHE A 12 -4.09 17.20 9.32
C PHE A 12 -5.28 16.48 9.99
N LEU A 13 -6.32 17.23 10.37
CA LEU A 13 -7.49 16.66 11.05
C LEU A 13 -8.25 15.63 10.19
N GLU A 14 -8.36 15.84 8.88
CA GLU A 14 -9.00 14.90 7.94
C GLU A 14 -8.28 13.55 7.92
N VAL A 15 -6.96 13.54 7.77
CA VAL A 15 -6.16 12.30 7.77
C VAL A 15 -6.23 11.63 9.13
N ARG A 16 -6.09 12.38 10.23
CA ARG A 16 -6.16 11.84 11.60
C ARG A 16 -7.52 11.21 11.90
N GLY A 17 -8.60 11.86 11.45
CA GLY A 17 -9.97 11.37 11.57
C GLY A 17 -10.24 10.11 10.76
N ARG A 18 -9.66 9.99 9.56
CA ARG A 18 -9.79 8.77 8.73
C ARG A 18 -9.26 7.54 9.45
N THR A 19 -8.10 7.62 10.09
CA THR A 19 -7.54 6.50 10.87
C THR A 19 -8.49 6.01 11.96
N GLU A 20 -9.18 6.92 12.66
CA GLU A 20 -10.18 6.55 13.67
C GLU A 20 -11.43 5.94 13.05
N ALA A 21 -11.89 6.44 11.90
CA ALA A 21 -13.01 5.87 11.16
C ALA A 21 -12.73 4.44 10.68
N LEU A 22 -11.50 4.15 10.23
CA LEU A 22 -11.08 2.80 9.84
C LEU A 22 -10.92 1.84 11.03
N ALA A 23 -10.63 2.36 12.22
CA ALA A 23 -10.54 1.53 13.41
C ALA A 23 -11.89 1.27 14.08
N ALA A 24 -12.90 2.12 13.82
CA ALA A 24 -14.18 2.11 14.52
C ALA A 24 -14.97 0.79 14.41
N PRO A 25 -14.95 0.04 13.29
CA PRO A 25 -15.66 -1.24 13.19
C PRO A 25 -15.01 -2.38 14.00
N LEU A 26 -13.76 -2.21 14.43
CA LEU A 26 -12.99 -3.26 15.12
C LEU A 26 -13.17 -3.19 16.63
N SER A 27 -13.46 -4.34 17.25
CA SER A 27 -13.51 -4.47 18.71
C SER A 27 -12.13 -4.26 19.34
N PRO A 28 -12.03 -3.97 20.65
CA PRO A 28 -10.74 -3.94 21.34
C PRO A 28 -9.91 -5.22 21.17
N GLU A 29 -10.57 -6.38 21.09
CA GLU A 29 -9.95 -7.68 20.84
C GLU A 29 -9.34 -7.76 19.44
N ASP A 30 -10.07 -7.32 18.40
CA ASP A 30 -9.56 -7.31 17.02
C ASP A 30 -8.37 -6.37 16.88
N GLN A 31 -8.43 -5.19 17.53
CA GLN A 31 -7.38 -4.18 17.44
C GLN A 31 -6.06 -4.59 18.11
N GLN A 32 -6.03 -5.70 18.86
CA GLN A 32 -4.86 -6.25 19.54
C GLN A 32 -4.11 -7.32 18.72
N LEU A 33 -4.76 -7.91 17.71
CA LEU A 33 -4.24 -9.08 17.02
C LEU A 33 -2.97 -8.75 16.21
N GLN A 34 -2.01 -9.69 16.23
CA GLN A 34 -0.87 -9.72 15.32
C GLN A 34 -0.81 -11.11 14.71
N SER A 35 -1.29 -11.23 13.47
CA SER A 35 -1.51 -12.51 12.79
C SER A 35 -0.28 -13.07 12.08
N MET A 36 0.75 -12.24 11.87
CA MET A 36 2.10 -12.67 11.45
C MET A 36 3.16 -11.62 11.85
N PRO A 37 4.46 -11.95 11.84
CA PRO A 37 5.52 -11.04 12.28
C PRO A 37 5.59 -9.70 11.53
N THR A 38 5.13 -9.67 10.28
CA THR A 38 5.12 -8.47 9.44
C THR A 38 3.91 -7.56 9.71
N CYS A 39 2.76 -8.13 10.09
CA CYS A 39 1.59 -7.36 10.51
C CYS A 39 1.82 -6.66 11.85
N SER A 40 1.04 -5.62 12.13
CA SER A 40 0.95 -4.94 13.41
C SER A 40 -0.50 -4.80 13.85
N PRO A 41 -0.78 -4.77 15.18
CA PRO A 41 -2.14 -4.54 15.66
C PRO A 41 -2.69 -3.17 15.20
N THR A 42 -3.99 -3.07 14.91
CA THR A 42 -4.66 -1.81 14.56
C THR A 42 -4.37 -0.72 15.59
N LYS A 43 -4.42 -1.05 16.89
CA LYS A 43 -4.11 -0.08 17.94
C LYS A 43 -2.65 0.39 17.89
N TRP A 44 -1.72 -0.47 17.45
CA TRP A 44 -0.32 -0.10 17.26
C TRP A 44 -0.18 0.89 16.10
N HIS A 45 -0.88 0.70 14.99
CA HIS A 45 -0.91 1.69 13.89
C HIS A 45 -1.43 3.05 14.35
N ARG A 46 -2.54 3.06 15.09
CA ARG A 46 -3.13 4.26 15.71
C ARG A 46 -2.13 4.99 16.60
N ALA A 47 -1.41 4.27 17.45
CA ALA A 47 -0.41 4.85 18.34
C ALA A 47 0.88 5.26 17.61
N HIS A 48 1.36 4.46 16.66
CA HIS A 48 2.59 4.70 15.91
C HIS A 48 2.54 5.96 15.05
N THR A 49 1.44 6.16 14.32
CA THR A 49 1.25 7.39 13.54
C THR A 49 1.20 8.63 14.44
N THR A 50 0.72 8.49 15.68
CA THR A 50 0.71 9.55 16.70
C THR A 50 2.12 9.82 17.24
N TRP A 51 2.86 8.76 17.51
CA TRP A 51 4.26 8.82 17.92
C TRP A 51 5.13 9.56 16.89
N PHE A 52 4.84 9.43 15.59
CA PHE A 52 5.55 10.19 14.56
C PHE A 52 5.44 11.71 14.81
N PHE A 53 4.22 12.23 14.99
CA PHE A 53 4.01 13.65 15.25
C PHE A 53 4.59 14.07 16.61
N GLU A 54 4.42 13.26 17.65
CA GLU A 54 5.01 13.57 18.95
C GLU A 54 6.54 13.66 18.89
N THR A 55 7.18 12.73 18.18
CA THR A 55 8.65 12.59 18.12
C THR A 55 9.30 13.60 17.19
N PHE A 56 8.77 13.77 15.97
CA PHE A 56 9.43 14.59 14.96
C PHE A 56 8.89 16.02 14.93
N VAL A 57 7.61 16.23 15.27
CA VAL A 57 7.00 17.57 15.24
C VAL A 57 7.08 18.24 16.61
N LEU A 58 6.57 17.60 17.66
CA LEU A 58 6.40 18.23 18.97
C LEU A 58 7.68 18.24 19.82
N ALA A 59 8.39 17.11 19.94
CA ALA A 59 9.56 17.01 20.81
C ALA A 59 10.71 17.99 20.47
N PRO A 60 11.07 18.25 19.20
CA PRO A 60 12.12 19.24 18.85
C PRO A 60 11.74 20.67 19.24
N ARG A 61 10.48 20.91 19.60
CA ARG A 61 9.94 22.19 20.06
C ARG A 61 9.74 22.24 21.57
N GLY A 62 10.33 21.29 22.31
CA GLY A 62 10.34 21.25 23.77
C GLY A 62 9.03 20.77 24.39
N VAL A 63 8.10 20.22 23.60
CA VAL A 63 6.85 19.65 24.12
C VAL A 63 7.14 18.29 24.74
N ALA A 64 6.81 18.13 26.02
CA ALA A 64 7.00 16.88 26.74
C ALA A 64 6.11 15.75 26.18
N PRO A 65 6.59 14.51 26.10
CA PRO A 65 5.79 13.38 25.64
C PRO A 65 4.60 13.14 26.59
N VAL A 66 3.50 12.60 26.06
CA VAL A 66 2.32 12.21 26.85
C VAL A 66 2.69 11.14 27.87
N ASP A 67 3.48 10.15 27.47
CA ASP A 67 4.08 9.16 28.35
C ASP A 67 5.51 8.84 27.86
N PRO A 68 6.55 9.01 28.69
CA PRO A 68 7.93 8.81 28.27
C PRO A 68 8.26 7.36 27.86
N ARG A 69 7.42 6.38 28.24
CA ARG A 69 7.62 4.97 27.90
C ARG A 69 7.16 4.64 26.48
N TRP A 70 6.26 5.44 25.90
CA TRP A 70 5.59 5.10 24.64
C TRP A 70 6.49 5.27 23.41
N GLY A 71 7.53 6.11 23.50
CA GLY A 71 8.57 6.18 22.47
C GLY A 71 9.20 4.82 22.16
N PHE A 72 9.46 4.00 23.18
CA PHE A 72 9.99 2.64 23.01
C PHE A 72 8.98 1.67 22.36
N LEU A 73 7.69 1.82 22.68
CA LEU A 73 6.65 0.91 22.18
C LEU A 73 6.27 1.17 20.72
N PHE A 74 6.32 2.44 20.33
CA PHE A 74 5.77 2.90 19.06
C PHE A 74 6.83 3.39 18.07
N ASN A 75 8.13 3.37 18.40
CA ASN A 75 9.17 3.45 17.37
C ASN A 75 9.09 2.21 16.45
N SER A 76 9.01 2.45 15.14
CA SER A 76 8.93 1.39 14.14
C SER A 76 10.28 0.73 13.88
N TYR A 77 11.23 1.53 13.37
CA TYR A 77 12.52 1.07 12.89
C TYR A 77 13.58 2.18 12.89
N TYR A 78 13.33 3.34 13.50
CA TYR A 78 14.30 4.44 13.50
C TYR A 78 15.38 4.18 14.55
N GLU A 79 16.50 3.60 14.14
CA GLU A 79 17.58 3.22 15.05
C GLU A 79 18.26 4.47 15.63
N ALA A 80 18.35 5.55 14.85
CA ALA A 80 18.85 6.85 15.31
C ALA A 80 17.97 7.50 16.41
N VAL A 81 16.69 7.10 16.54
CA VAL A 81 15.81 7.61 17.60
C VAL A 81 16.02 6.84 18.91
N GLY A 82 16.32 5.54 18.84
CA GLY A 82 16.64 4.73 20.00
C GLY A 82 16.02 3.32 19.99
N PRO A 83 16.12 2.58 21.11
CA PRO A 83 15.63 1.21 21.19
C PRO A 83 14.11 1.14 21.02
N ARG A 84 13.62 -0.01 20.59
CA ARG A 84 12.20 -0.27 20.32
C ARG A 84 11.76 -1.65 20.79
N HIS A 85 10.46 -1.79 21.04
CA HIS A 85 9.85 -3.11 21.23
C HIS A 85 9.98 -3.95 19.96
N ALA A 86 10.18 -5.26 20.12
CA ALA A 86 10.40 -6.15 18.99
C ALA A 86 9.14 -6.25 18.10
N ARG A 87 9.28 -5.99 16.80
CA ARG A 87 8.18 -6.03 15.82
C ARG A 87 7.33 -7.31 15.90
N PRO A 88 7.90 -8.54 15.96
CA PRO A 88 7.11 -9.78 16.02
C PRO A 88 6.34 -9.97 17.33
N ARG A 89 6.48 -9.07 18.30
CA ARG A 89 5.88 -9.17 19.64
C ARG A 89 4.93 -8.00 19.94
N ARG A 90 4.56 -7.19 18.95
CA ARG A 90 3.63 -6.06 19.12
C ARG A 90 2.25 -6.53 19.60
N GLY A 91 1.78 -7.69 19.13
CA GLY A 91 0.51 -8.31 19.57
C GLY A 91 0.49 -8.76 21.03
N LEU A 92 1.64 -8.82 21.71
CA LEU A 92 1.72 -9.16 23.14
C LEU A 92 1.51 -7.96 24.07
N LEU A 93 1.48 -6.75 23.52
CA LEU A 93 1.31 -5.53 24.30
C LEU A 93 -0.15 -5.32 24.65
N SER A 94 -0.67 -5.92 25.72
CA SER A 94 -2.07 -5.66 26.15
C SER A 94 -2.29 -4.22 26.62
N ARG A 95 -1.23 -3.52 27.03
CA ARG A 95 -1.21 -2.08 27.33
C ARG A 95 -0.24 -1.34 26.42
N PRO A 96 -0.53 -0.09 26.05
CA PRO A 96 -1.73 0.69 26.39
C PRO A 96 -3.03 0.15 25.75
N SER A 97 -4.17 0.38 26.39
CA SER A 97 -5.50 -0.02 25.90
C SER A 97 -5.92 0.82 24.68
N CYS A 98 -6.97 0.39 23.98
CA CYS A 98 -7.55 1.17 22.87
C CYS A 98 -8.02 2.57 23.32
N ASP A 99 -8.51 2.70 24.55
CA ASP A 99 -8.96 3.99 25.12
C ASP A 99 -7.79 4.90 25.51
N GLU A 100 -6.72 4.33 26.06
CA GLU A 100 -5.48 5.05 26.34
C GLU A 100 -4.87 5.57 25.02
N ILE A 101 -4.90 4.77 23.96
CA ILE A 101 -4.44 5.16 22.61
C ILE A 101 -5.35 6.21 21.98
N ALA A 102 -6.68 6.11 22.15
CA ALA A 102 -7.60 7.14 21.68
C ALA A 102 -7.35 8.49 22.39
N THR A 103 -7.05 8.44 23.69
CA THR A 103 -6.69 9.63 24.48
C THR A 103 -5.34 10.20 24.01
N TYR A 104 -4.34 9.34 23.80
CA TYR A 104 -3.04 9.73 23.25
C TYR A 104 -3.18 10.49 21.93
N ARG A 105 -3.97 9.95 21.00
CA ARG A 105 -4.27 10.56 19.71
C ARG A 105 -4.86 11.96 19.87
N ARG A 106 -5.97 12.09 20.61
CA ARG A 106 -6.61 13.39 20.83
C ARG A 106 -5.67 14.41 21.48
N THR A 107 -4.84 14.00 22.43
CA THR A 107 -3.88 14.89 23.09
C THR A 107 -2.81 15.39 22.12
N VAL A 108 -2.20 14.51 21.34
CA VAL A 108 -1.18 14.91 20.36
C VAL A 108 -1.80 15.73 19.23
N ASP A 109 -2.99 15.37 18.76
CA ASP A 109 -3.72 16.12 17.73
C ASP A 109 -3.99 17.56 18.20
N GLY A 110 -4.47 17.74 19.44
CA GLY A 110 -4.68 19.07 20.04
C GLY A 110 -3.39 19.89 20.10
N ARG A 111 -2.28 19.28 20.54
CA ARG A 111 -0.96 19.95 20.61
C ARG A 111 -0.43 20.35 19.23
N VAL A 112 -0.62 19.53 18.20
CA VAL A 112 -0.21 19.87 16.82
C VAL A 112 -1.07 21.01 16.28
N VAL A 113 -2.38 20.98 16.52
CA VAL A 113 -3.29 22.08 16.12
C VAL A 113 -2.91 23.39 16.81
N GLU A 114 -2.64 23.36 18.11
CA GLU A 114 -2.16 24.53 18.88
C GLU A 114 -0.83 25.07 18.32
N LEU A 115 0.11 24.18 18.01
CA LEU A 115 1.39 24.55 17.39
C LEU A 115 1.18 25.23 16.04
N LEU A 116 0.37 24.64 15.15
CA LEU A 116 0.06 25.23 13.84
C LEU A 116 -0.67 26.57 13.98
N ALA A 117 -1.56 26.70 14.96
CA ALA A 117 -2.27 27.95 15.24
C ALA A 117 -1.35 29.06 15.76
N GLY A 118 -0.31 28.72 16.53
CA GLY A 118 0.63 29.67 17.13
C GLY A 118 1.88 29.99 16.30
N ALA A 119 2.25 29.14 15.34
CA ALA A 119 3.46 29.30 14.53
C ALA A 119 3.48 30.65 13.77
N ASP A 120 4.63 31.29 13.60
CA ASP A 120 4.77 32.39 12.64
C ASP A 120 4.96 31.84 11.21
N ASP A 121 5.04 32.71 10.20
CA ASP A 121 5.18 32.29 8.79
C ASP A 121 6.46 31.48 8.54
N ARG A 122 7.55 31.78 9.26
CA ARG A 122 8.83 31.08 9.12
C ARG A 122 8.76 29.69 9.74
N GLU A 123 8.19 29.57 10.93
CA GLU A 123 7.99 28.29 11.59
C GLU A 123 7.00 27.42 10.82
N LEU A 124 5.91 28.01 10.31
CA LEU A 124 4.92 27.29 9.51
C LEU A 124 5.54 26.75 8.22
N ALA A 125 6.39 27.52 7.55
CA ALA A 125 7.15 27.05 6.38
C ALA A 125 8.10 25.89 6.71
N ALA A 126 8.70 25.87 7.91
CA ALA A 126 9.54 24.77 8.37
C ALA A 126 8.73 23.53 8.82
N LEU A 127 7.51 23.73 9.32
CA LEU A 127 6.61 22.66 9.76
C LEU A 127 5.94 21.95 8.59
N ALA A 128 5.57 22.68 7.54
CA ALA A 128 4.73 22.14 6.47
C ALA A 128 5.29 20.86 5.81
N PRO A 129 6.59 20.77 5.43
CA PRO A 129 7.14 19.55 4.85
C PRO A 129 7.11 18.36 5.82
N LEU A 130 7.33 18.61 7.11
CA LEU A 130 7.34 17.56 8.13
C LEU A 130 5.93 17.07 8.48
N ILE A 131 4.96 17.98 8.53
CA ILE A 131 3.54 17.63 8.65
C ILE A 131 3.11 16.83 7.42
N ALA A 132 3.47 17.26 6.21
CA ALA A 132 3.15 16.54 4.98
C ALA A 132 3.75 15.12 4.98
N LEU A 133 5.01 14.94 5.42
CA LEU A 133 5.62 13.63 5.61
C LEU A 133 4.86 12.77 6.63
N GLY A 134 4.51 13.34 7.78
CA GLY A 134 3.75 12.62 8.82
C GLY A 134 2.35 12.19 8.35
N LEU A 135 1.71 13.02 7.51
CA LEU A 135 0.42 12.70 6.92
C LEU A 135 0.53 11.61 5.86
N ALA A 136 1.51 11.69 4.97
CA ALA A 136 1.76 10.62 3.99
C ALA A 136 2.12 9.30 4.69
N HIS A 137 2.91 9.34 5.76
CA HIS A 137 3.21 8.20 6.61
C HIS A 137 1.94 7.61 7.26
N GLU A 138 1.03 8.45 7.76
CA GLU A 138 -0.23 7.96 8.30
C GLU A 138 -1.14 7.36 7.23
N GLU A 139 -1.16 7.89 6.02
CA GLU A 139 -1.91 7.33 4.90
C GLU A 139 -1.38 5.94 4.48
N GLN A 140 -0.06 5.72 4.50
CA GLN A 140 0.50 4.37 4.36
C GLN A 140 -0.01 3.44 5.49
N HIS A 141 -0.07 3.95 6.72
CA HIS A 141 -0.56 3.20 7.86
C HIS A 141 -2.08 2.97 7.85
N GLN A 142 -2.87 3.77 7.14
CA GLN A 142 -4.29 3.55 6.94
C GLN A 142 -4.54 2.35 6.03
N GLU A 143 -3.77 2.23 4.96
CA GLU A 143 -3.80 1.04 4.10
C GLU A 143 -3.31 -0.20 4.85
N LEU A 144 -2.17 -0.10 5.57
CA LEU A 144 -1.65 -1.20 6.38
C LEU A 144 -2.63 -1.67 7.46
N LEU A 145 -3.32 -0.75 8.11
CA LEU A 145 -4.35 -1.06 9.11
C LEU A 145 -5.43 -1.97 8.53
N LEU A 146 -5.90 -1.68 7.31
CA LEU A 146 -6.91 -2.50 6.64
C LEU A 146 -6.36 -3.87 6.24
N THR A 147 -5.15 -3.93 5.67
CA THR A 147 -4.54 -5.21 5.28
C THR A 147 -4.22 -6.10 6.48
N ASP A 148 -3.77 -5.51 7.59
CA ASP A 148 -3.41 -6.24 8.81
C ASP A 148 -4.67 -6.73 9.55
N ALA A 149 -5.72 -5.89 9.60
CA ALA A 149 -7.02 -6.28 10.13
C ALA A 149 -7.65 -7.42 9.30
N LEU A 150 -7.64 -7.30 7.96
CA LEU A 150 -8.11 -8.37 7.08
C LEU A 150 -7.34 -9.67 7.33
N HIS A 151 -6.01 -9.60 7.35
CA HIS A 151 -5.17 -10.79 7.57
C HIS A 151 -5.47 -11.43 8.92
N ALA A 152 -5.70 -10.65 9.98
CA ALA A 152 -6.08 -11.14 11.30
C ALA A 152 -7.47 -11.80 11.33
N LEU A 153 -8.48 -11.16 10.76
CA LEU A 153 -9.85 -11.70 10.69
C LEU A 153 -9.91 -12.98 9.84
N ALA A 154 -9.09 -13.06 8.77
CA ALA A 154 -8.99 -14.22 7.91
C ALA A 154 -8.48 -15.48 8.64
N GLN A 155 -7.69 -15.32 9.71
CA GLN A 155 -7.19 -16.45 10.53
C GLN A 155 -8.26 -17.02 11.47
N ASN A 156 -9.33 -16.27 11.75
CA ASN A 156 -10.34 -16.70 12.69
C ASN A 156 -11.26 -17.75 12.02
N PRO A 157 -11.43 -18.96 12.59
CA PRO A 157 -12.29 -20.00 12.03
C PRO A 157 -13.76 -19.59 11.87
N LEU A 158 -14.22 -18.59 12.63
CA LEU A 158 -15.57 -18.02 12.50
C LEU A 158 -15.71 -17.05 11.32
N ARG A 159 -14.60 -16.70 10.65
CA ARG A 159 -14.56 -15.85 9.45
C ARG A 159 -15.33 -14.51 9.63
N PRO A 160 -15.09 -13.75 10.71
CA PRO A 160 -15.79 -12.50 10.97
C PRO A 160 -15.46 -11.43 9.92
N ALA A 161 -16.48 -10.74 9.40
CA ALA A 161 -16.28 -9.62 8.49
C ALA A 161 -15.94 -8.33 9.26
N TYR A 162 -15.08 -7.48 8.69
CA TYR A 162 -14.79 -6.15 9.23
C TYR A 162 -16.02 -5.22 9.12
N ARG A 163 -16.79 -5.37 8.03
CA ARG A 163 -18.07 -4.69 7.83
C ARG A 163 -19.09 -5.70 7.30
N GLY A 164 -20.38 -5.40 7.47
CA GLY A 164 -21.46 -6.27 7.02
C GLY A 164 -21.29 -6.74 5.57
N PRO A 165 -21.77 -7.96 5.23
CA PRO A 165 -21.49 -8.59 3.96
C PRO A 165 -21.98 -7.73 2.80
N ALA A 166 -21.13 -7.57 1.80
CA ALA A 166 -21.49 -6.86 0.59
C ALA A 166 -22.41 -7.73 -0.30
N PRO A 167 -23.21 -7.10 -1.19
CA PRO A 167 -24.00 -7.84 -2.16
C PRO A 167 -23.11 -8.78 -2.99
N PRO A 168 -23.65 -9.96 -3.37
CA PRO A 168 -22.94 -10.87 -4.26
C PRO A 168 -22.62 -10.16 -5.58
N PRO A 169 -21.42 -10.41 -6.14
CA PRO A 169 -21.03 -9.78 -7.39
C PRO A 169 -21.87 -10.28 -8.57
N ALA A 170 -21.91 -9.49 -9.64
CA ALA A 170 -22.48 -9.93 -10.90
C ALA A 170 -21.65 -11.10 -11.48
N ALA A 171 -22.33 -12.06 -12.12
CA ALA A 171 -21.71 -13.25 -12.69
C ALA A 171 -21.09 -13.02 -14.09
N ASP A 172 -20.84 -11.77 -14.45
CA ASP A 172 -20.40 -11.43 -15.81
C ASP A 172 -18.98 -11.91 -16.07
N ALA A 173 -18.77 -12.46 -17.27
CA ALA A 173 -17.44 -12.78 -17.76
C ALA A 173 -16.65 -11.49 -18.02
N ALA A 174 -15.34 -11.53 -17.75
CA ALA A 174 -14.46 -10.43 -18.10
C ALA A 174 -14.41 -10.24 -19.63
N ALA A 175 -14.33 -9.00 -20.09
CA ALA A 175 -13.96 -8.73 -21.48
C ALA A 175 -12.57 -9.32 -21.78
N PRO A 176 -12.32 -9.86 -22.98
CA PRO A 176 -10.98 -10.34 -23.37
C PRO A 176 -9.93 -9.25 -23.21
N LEU A 177 -8.72 -9.62 -22.80
CA LEU A 177 -7.60 -8.68 -22.71
C LEU A 177 -7.30 -8.05 -24.07
N THR A 178 -7.22 -6.73 -24.08
CA THR A 178 -6.62 -5.98 -25.18
C THR A 178 -5.34 -5.28 -24.72
N PHE A 179 -4.48 -4.90 -25.65
CA PHE A 179 -3.18 -4.31 -25.33
C PHE A 179 -3.07 -2.92 -25.97
N THR A 180 -2.80 -1.92 -25.14
CA THR A 180 -2.58 -0.53 -25.56
C THR A 180 -1.09 -0.33 -25.83
N PRO A 181 -0.70 0.03 -27.08
CA PRO A 181 0.70 0.20 -27.46
C PRO A 181 1.26 1.56 -27.00
N PHE A 182 2.56 1.57 -26.76
CA PHE A 182 3.37 2.72 -26.42
C PHE A 182 4.66 2.67 -27.24
N ASP A 183 5.02 3.80 -27.87
CA ASP A 183 6.13 3.87 -28.83
C ASP A 183 7.52 3.64 -28.20
N GLY A 184 7.66 3.76 -26.88
CA GLY A 184 8.94 3.72 -26.20
C GLY A 184 9.79 4.97 -26.50
N GLY A 185 11.12 4.81 -26.50
CA GLY A 185 12.11 5.86 -26.67
C GLY A 185 12.74 6.33 -25.36
N LEU A 186 13.41 7.49 -25.42
CA LEU A 186 14.04 8.12 -24.26
C LEU A 186 12.97 8.86 -23.44
N VAL A 187 12.73 8.39 -22.22
CA VAL A 187 11.74 8.95 -21.29
C VAL A 187 12.41 9.42 -20.00
N GLU A 188 11.69 10.23 -19.23
CA GLU A 188 12.12 10.64 -17.89
C GLU A 188 11.25 9.98 -16.82
N LEU A 189 11.89 9.32 -15.86
CA LEU A 189 11.28 8.63 -14.74
C LEU A 189 11.46 9.42 -13.45
N GLY A 190 10.47 9.41 -12.57
CA GLY A 190 10.52 10.07 -11.27
C GLY A 190 10.20 11.56 -11.31
N CYS A 191 10.44 12.23 -10.19
CA CYS A 191 10.16 13.66 -10.04
C CYS A 191 11.38 14.44 -9.55
N ASP A 192 11.37 15.74 -9.84
CA ASP A 192 12.28 16.68 -9.22
C ASP A 192 11.86 16.84 -7.75
N ALA A 193 12.84 17.10 -6.87
CA ALA A 193 12.54 17.41 -5.49
C ALA A 193 11.53 18.60 -5.44
N PRO A 194 10.43 18.49 -4.68
CA PRO A 194 9.39 19.51 -4.70
C PRO A 194 9.94 20.88 -4.27
N VAL A 195 9.65 21.90 -5.07
CA VAL A 195 9.95 23.30 -4.72
C VAL A 195 8.84 23.87 -3.81
N ASP A 196 7.63 23.32 -3.91
CA ASP A 196 6.48 23.68 -3.08
C ASP A 196 6.30 22.68 -1.93
N ALA A 197 6.30 23.18 -0.69
CA ALA A 197 6.04 22.39 0.50
C ALA A 197 4.66 21.71 0.51
N ALA A 198 3.70 22.19 -0.30
CA ALA A 198 2.40 21.56 -0.46
C ALA A 198 2.41 20.33 -1.39
N ALA A 199 3.42 20.16 -2.24
CA ALA A 199 3.56 19.02 -3.14
C ALA A 199 4.50 17.98 -2.52
N PHE A 200 3.95 17.03 -1.76
CA PHE A 200 4.77 15.98 -1.13
C PHE A 200 5.12 14.86 -2.12
N VAL A 201 6.36 14.36 -2.04
CA VAL A 201 6.83 13.12 -2.67
C VAL A 201 7.79 12.43 -1.71
N PHE A 202 7.86 11.10 -1.77
CA PHE A 202 8.88 10.37 -1.03
C PHE A 202 10.26 10.52 -1.71
N ASP A 203 11.32 10.46 -0.92
CA ASP A 203 12.71 10.57 -1.40
C ASP A 203 13.05 9.50 -2.45
N ASN A 204 12.48 8.30 -2.33
CA ASN A 204 12.66 7.20 -3.28
C ASN A 204 12.07 7.43 -4.68
N GLU A 205 11.29 8.51 -4.87
CA GLU A 205 10.72 8.94 -6.15
C GLU A 205 11.63 9.94 -6.90
N THR A 206 12.77 10.31 -6.28
CA THR A 206 13.71 11.33 -6.74
C THR A 206 15.15 10.76 -6.84
N PRO A 207 16.04 11.36 -7.65
CA PRO A 207 15.75 12.42 -8.61
C PRO A 207 15.13 11.88 -9.91
N ARG A 208 14.53 12.80 -10.69
CA ARG A 208 14.15 12.52 -12.08
C ARG A 208 15.39 12.15 -12.89
N HIS A 209 15.30 11.09 -13.69
CA HIS A 209 16.39 10.60 -14.51
C HIS A 209 15.90 10.00 -15.82
N LYS A 210 16.80 9.79 -16.77
CA LYS A 210 16.48 9.28 -18.11
C LYS A 210 16.57 7.76 -18.17
N VAL A 211 15.60 7.14 -18.85
CA VAL A 211 15.55 5.71 -19.13
C VAL A 211 15.18 5.51 -20.59
N TRP A 212 15.77 4.49 -21.25
CA TRP A 212 15.36 4.07 -22.58
C TRP A 212 14.36 2.93 -22.49
N LEU A 213 13.24 3.03 -23.20
CA LEU A 213 12.24 1.97 -23.33
C LEU A 213 12.14 1.52 -24.78
N GLU A 214 12.13 0.21 -25.00
CA GLU A 214 11.69 -0.34 -26.29
C GLU A 214 10.15 -0.20 -26.42
N PRO A 215 9.59 -0.22 -27.65
CA PRO A 215 8.15 -0.27 -27.84
C PRO A 215 7.51 -1.42 -27.04
N PHE A 216 6.42 -1.11 -26.35
CA PHE A 216 5.72 -2.06 -25.49
C PHE A 216 4.22 -1.83 -25.53
N ALA A 217 3.45 -2.80 -25.07
CA ALA A 217 2.02 -2.66 -24.89
C ALA A 217 1.60 -3.16 -23.51
N LEU A 218 0.66 -2.46 -22.88
CA LEU A 218 0.08 -2.86 -21.58
C LEU A 218 -1.31 -3.41 -21.77
N ALA A 219 -1.66 -4.43 -20.99
CA ALA A 219 -3.02 -4.90 -20.86
C ALA A 219 -3.96 -3.76 -20.44
N ASP A 220 -5.15 -3.74 -21.02
CA ASP A 220 -6.19 -2.75 -20.79
C ASP A 220 -6.85 -2.86 -19.41
N ARG A 221 -6.75 -4.01 -18.74
CA ARG A 221 -7.26 -4.24 -17.38
C ARG A 221 -6.33 -5.14 -16.56
N LEU A 222 -6.64 -5.27 -15.28
CA LEU A 222 -5.98 -6.24 -14.40
C LEU A 222 -6.42 -7.68 -14.74
N ILE A 223 -5.58 -8.64 -14.35
CA ILE A 223 -5.93 -10.06 -14.35
C ILE A 223 -7.08 -10.32 -13.38
N THR A 224 -8.08 -11.08 -13.83
CA THR A 224 -9.30 -11.33 -13.05
C THR A 224 -9.27 -12.64 -12.29
N ALA A 225 -10.21 -12.78 -11.34
CA ALA A 225 -10.44 -14.03 -10.63
C ALA A 225 -10.73 -15.20 -11.59
N GLY A 226 -11.48 -14.96 -12.67
CA GLY A 226 -11.74 -15.96 -13.71
C GLY A 226 -10.47 -16.48 -14.40
N GLU A 227 -9.52 -15.58 -14.65
CA GLU A 227 -8.23 -15.95 -15.26
C GLU A 227 -7.32 -16.71 -14.28
N VAL A 228 -7.40 -16.40 -12.98
CA VAL A 228 -6.70 -17.19 -11.94
C VAL A 228 -7.30 -18.60 -11.79
N ILE A 229 -8.63 -18.74 -11.88
CA ILE A 229 -9.29 -20.04 -11.88
C ILE A 229 -8.80 -20.87 -13.08
N ALA A 230 -8.77 -20.26 -14.28
CA ALA A 230 -8.25 -20.92 -15.49
C ALA A 230 -6.77 -21.33 -15.35
N PHE A 231 -5.93 -20.46 -14.80
CA PHE A 231 -4.53 -20.78 -14.49
C PHE A 231 -4.40 -21.98 -13.53
N ALA A 232 -5.19 -22.02 -12.46
CA ALA A 232 -5.14 -23.12 -11.50
C ALA A 232 -5.66 -24.45 -12.11
N ALA A 233 -6.72 -24.38 -12.90
CA ALA A 233 -7.31 -25.52 -13.60
C ALA A 233 -6.31 -26.14 -14.61
N ASP A 234 -5.58 -25.31 -15.35
CA ASP A 234 -4.54 -25.73 -16.30
C ASP A 234 -3.22 -26.18 -15.62
N GLY A 235 -3.22 -26.33 -14.30
CA GLY A 235 -2.04 -26.81 -13.57
C GLY A 235 -0.98 -25.74 -13.33
N GLY A 236 -1.36 -24.46 -13.29
CA GLY A 236 -0.48 -23.33 -13.01
C GLY A 236 0.38 -23.54 -11.76
N TYR A 237 -0.24 -23.89 -10.62
CA TYR A 237 0.44 -24.22 -9.35
C TYR A 237 1.14 -25.60 -9.33
N ARG A 238 1.11 -26.36 -10.44
CA ARG A 238 1.71 -27.69 -10.56
C ARG A 238 2.78 -27.79 -11.65
N THR A 239 2.99 -26.71 -12.40
CA THR A 239 3.87 -26.69 -13.59
C THR A 239 5.11 -25.85 -13.33
N SER A 240 6.19 -26.50 -12.86
CA SER A 240 7.44 -25.83 -12.45
C SER A 240 8.04 -24.88 -13.49
N SER A 241 7.90 -25.16 -14.78
CA SER A 241 8.42 -24.31 -15.87
C SER A 241 7.77 -22.94 -15.97
N LEU A 242 6.64 -22.70 -15.29
CA LEU A 242 6.00 -21.38 -15.22
C LEU A 242 6.62 -20.48 -14.13
N TRP A 243 7.33 -21.07 -13.17
CA TRP A 243 7.73 -20.39 -11.94
C TRP A 243 9.22 -20.02 -11.94
N LEU A 244 9.54 -18.90 -11.30
CA LEU A 244 10.89 -18.67 -10.80
C LEU A 244 11.23 -19.70 -9.71
N SER A 245 12.50 -20.05 -9.58
CA SER A 245 12.96 -21.09 -8.63
C SER A 245 12.46 -20.84 -7.21
N ASP A 246 12.66 -19.63 -6.68
CA ASP A 246 12.25 -19.27 -5.32
C ASP A 246 10.72 -19.37 -5.13
N GLY A 247 9.94 -19.01 -6.16
CA GLY A 247 8.49 -19.19 -6.15
C GLY A 247 8.08 -20.65 -6.18
N TRP A 248 8.79 -21.48 -6.95
CA TRP A 248 8.57 -22.93 -6.98
C TRP A 248 8.91 -23.61 -5.65
N ASP A 249 9.90 -23.11 -4.93
CA ASP A 249 10.21 -23.62 -3.59
C ASP A 249 9.07 -23.35 -2.60
N LEU A 250 8.36 -22.21 -2.70
CA LEU A 250 7.15 -21.94 -1.92
C LEU A 250 6.00 -22.90 -2.27
N ILE A 251 5.80 -23.22 -3.56
CA ILE A 251 4.85 -24.26 -4.00
C ILE A 251 5.19 -25.60 -3.33
N ARG A 252 6.46 -26.01 -3.38
CA ARG A 252 6.92 -27.29 -2.82
C ARG A 252 6.81 -27.36 -1.31
N ALA A 253 6.96 -26.22 -0.63
CA ALA A 253 6.76 -26.11 0.82
C ALA A 253 5.26 -26.17 1.22
N GLY A 254 4.33 -26.12 0.26
CA GLY A 254 2.89 -26.04 0.52
C GLY A 254 2.46 -24.67 1.03
N GLU A 255 3.29 -23.64 0.82
CA GLU A 255 2.99 -22.27 1.23
C GLU A 255 2.17 -21.52 0.17
N LEU A 256 2.12 -22.03 -1.06
CA LEU A 256 1.49 -21.36 -2.18
C LEU A 256 0.70 -22.37 -3.05
N ASP A 257 -0.62 -22.19 -3.12
CA ASP A 257 -1.55 -23.02 -3.89
C ASP A 257 -2.76 -22.24 -4.45
N ALA A 258 -2.95 -21.01 -3.98
CA ALA A 258 -3.93 -20.03 -4.41
C ALA A 258 -3.47 -18.61 -3.98
N PRO A 259 -4.15 -17.54 -4.47
CA PRO A 259 -3.92 -16.18 -3.98
C PRO A 259 -4.13 -16.08 -2.46
N GLY A 260 -3.51 -15.07 -1.84
CA GLY A 260 -3.71 -14.80 -0.42
C GLY A 260 -5.19 -14.65 -0.06
N HIS A 261 -5.57 -15.21 1.09
CA HIS A 261 -6.94 -15.16 1.59
C HIS A 261 -7.99 -15.83 0.69
N ALA A 262 -7.57 -16.62 -0.29
CA ALA A 262 -8.46 -17.28 -1.24
C ALA A 262 -8.27 -18.81 -1.26
N ARG A 263 -9.26 -19.50 -1.84
CA ARG A 263 -9.16 -20.90 -2.23
C ARG A 263 -9.90 -21.11 -3.55
N VAL A 264 -9.40 -22.03 -4.36
CA VAL A 264 -10.11 -22.50 -5.56
C VAL A 264 -11.01 -23.66 -5.15
N ASP A 265 -12.31 -23.56 -5.47
CA ASP A 265 -13.34 -24.57 -5.20
C ASP A 265 -14.11 -24.87 -6.50
N GLY A 266 -13.66 -25.90 -7.23
CA GLY A 266 -14.16 -26.19 -8.57
C GLY A 266 -13.88 -25.03 -9.54
N ASP A 267 -14.96 -24.47 -10.10
CA ASP A 267 -14.91 -23.32 -11.02
C ASP A 267 -15.02 -21.96 -10.29
N ASP A 268 -14.94 -21.96 -8.96
CA ASP A 268 -15.11 -20.77 -8.13
C ASP A 268 -13.82 -20.40 -7.39
N LEU A 269 -13.59 -19.10 -7.27
CA LEU A 269 -12.58 -18.55 -6.35
C LEU A 269 -13.33 -17.99 -5.13
N ILE A 270 -13.15 -18.65 -3.99
CA ILE A 270 -13.71 -18.16 -2.73
C ILE A 270 -12.66 -17.29 -2.05
N VAL A 271 -12.99 -16.02 -1.83
CA VAL A 271 -12.10 -15.00 -1.28
C VAL A 271 -12.58 -14.53 0.09
N PHE A 272 -11.66 -14.04 0.92
CA PHE A 272 -11.97 -13.33 2.14
C PHE A 272 -11.55 -11.86 2.02
N GLY A 273 -12.53 -10.97 2.02
CA GLY A 273 -12.32 -9.52 2.04
C GLY A 273 -12.68 -8.91 3.38
N LEU A 274 -12.65 -7.57 3.45
CA LEU A 274 -13.20 -6.83 4.59
C LEU A 274 -14.73 -7.01 4.73
N ASP A 275 -15.40 -7.42 3.65
CA ASP A 275 -16.82 -7.80 3.58
C ASP A 275 -17.07 -9.28 3.94
N GLY A 276 -16.04 -10.02 4.39
CA GLY A 276 -16.14 -11.42 4.80
C GLY A 276 -15.85 -12.40 3.67
N GLU A 277 -16.22 -13.67 3.89
CA GLU A 277 -16.06 -14.72 2.88
C GLU A 277 -17.15 -14.63 1.80
N ARG A 278 -16.73 -14.67 0.53
CA ARG A 278 -17.63 -14.69 -0.61
C ARG A 278 -16.99 -15.35 -1.83
N ARG A 279 -17.84 -15.71 -2.79
CA ARG A 279 -17.39 -16.01 -4.16
C ARG A 279 -16.97 -14.71 -4.86
N ALA A 280 -15.81 -14.70 -5.48
CA ALA A 280 -15.38 -13.62 -6.36
C ALA A 280 -16.12 -13.69 -7.71
N GLY A 281 -16.54 -12.54 -8.23
CA GLY A 281 -17.04 -12.43 -9.60
C GLY A 281 -15.92 -12.69 -10.60
N ALA A 282 -16.22 -13.37 -11.70
CA ALA A 282 -15.21 -13.77 -12.68
C ALA A 282 -14.48 -12.58 -13.34
N ALA A 283 -15.13 -11.42 -13.40
CA ALA A 283 -14.57 -10.16 -13.92
C ALA A 283 -13.91 -9.27 -12.85
N GLU A 284 -13.99 -9.62 -11.57
CA GLU A 284 -13.26 -8.88 -10.53
C GLU A 284 -11.75 -9.11 -10.66
N PRO A 285 -10.90 -8.09 -10.48
CA PRO A 285 -9.46 -8.28 -10.37
C PRO A 285 -9.12 -9.31 -9.30
N ALA A 286 -8.24 -10.25 -9.64
CA ALA A 286 -7.62 -11.08 -8.63
C ALA A 286 -6.67 -10.22 -7.77
N ALA A 287 -6.75 -10.39 -6.45
CA ALA A 287 -5.96 -9.65 -5.48
C ALA A 287 -5.17 -10.60 -4.58
N PHE A 288 -4.26 -10.03 -3.79
CA PHE A 288 -3.41 -10.77 -2.83
C PHE A 288 -2.47 -11.78 -3.51
N LEU A 289 -2.10 -11.51 -4.75
CA LEU A 289 -1.14 -12.31 -5.51
C LEU A 289 0.29 -11.91 -5.13
N SER A 290 1.17 -12.88 -4.90
CA SER A 290 2.61 -12.66 -4.76
C SER A 290 3.21 -12.21 -6.10
N PHE A 291 4.43 -11.67 -6.07
CA PHE A 291 5.18 -11.41 -7.28
C PHE A 291 5.42 -12.70 -8.09
N TYR A 292 5.63 -13.81 -7.39
CA TYR A 292 5.86 -15.11 -8.03
C TYR A 292 4.61 -15.60 -8.78
N GLU A 293 3.42 -15.48 -8.18
CA GLU A 293 2.16 -15.77 -8.87
C GLU A 293 1.95 -14.84 -10.06
N ALA A 294 2.18 -13.53 -9.86
CA ALA A 294 2.04 -12.53 -10.91
C ALA A 294 2.88 -12.85 -12.14
N ASP A 295 4.15 -13.21 -11.92
CA ASP A 295 5.11 -13.56 -12.95
C ASP A 295 4.79 -14.93 -13.60
N ALA A 296 4.33 -15.92 -12.84
CA ALA A 296 3.90 -17.21 -13.38
C ALA A 296 2.63 -17.11 -14.24
N ILE A 297 1.64 -16.33 -13.80
CA ILE A 297 0.42 -16.03 -14.56
C ILE A 297 0.78 -15.28 -15.86
N ALA A 298 1.70 -14.30 -15.78
CA ALA A 298 2.16 -13.58 -16.96
C ALA A 298 2.82 -14.53 -17.97
N ARG A 299 3.68 -15.45 -17.53
CA ARG A 299 4.29 -16.47 -18.41
C ARG A 299 3.27 -17.41 -19.03
N TRP A 300 2.30 -17.89 -18.24
CA TRP A 300 1.23 -18.77 -18.72
C TRP A 300 0.43 -18.10 -19.85
N LEU A 301 0.15 -16.80 -19.72
CA LEU A 301 -0.52 -16.00 -20.75
C LEU A 301 0.41 -15.55 -21.91
N GLY A 302 1.65 -16.05 -21.99
CA GLY A 302 2.60 -15.63 -23.02
C GLY A 302 2.92 -14.13 -22.98
N ALA A 303 2.96 -13.56 -21.78
CA ALA A 303 3.23 -12.16 -21.51
C ALA A 303 4.34 -12.02 -20.45
N ARG A 304 4.52 -10.80 -19.93
CA ARG A 304 5.43 -10.48 -18.82
C ARG A 304 4.80 -9.42 -17.92
N LEU A 305 5.42 -9.16 -16.77
CA LEU A 305 5.12 -7.97 -15.99
C LEU A 305 5.75 -6.71 -16.64
N PRO A 306 5.12 -5.53 -16.53
CA PRO A 306 5.74 -4.27 -16.92
C PRO A 306 6.94 -3.95 -16.02
N SER A 307 7.91 -3.20 -16.52
CA SER A 307 8.84 -2.46 -15.66
C SER A 307 8.13 -1.27 -15.02
N GLU A 308 8.64 -0.77 -13.90
CA GLU A 308 8.09 0.45 -13.27
C GLU A 308 8.15 1.67 -14.20
N ALA A 309 9.07 1.68 -15.16
CA ALA A 309 9.21 2.76 -16.14
C ALA A 309 8.16 2.71 -17.25
N GLU A 310 7.89 1.51 -17.80
CA GLU A 310 6.78 1.30 -18.74
C GLU A 310 5.44 1.68 -18.10
N TRP A 311 5.26 1.28 -16.83
CA TRP A 311 4.07 1.61 -16.06
C TRP A 311 3.92 3.12 -15.85
N GLU A 312 4.99 3.81 -15.44
CA GLU A 312 4.94 5.26 -15.20
C GLU A 312 4.66 6.06 -16.47
N VAL A 313 5.19 5.65 -17.62
CA VAL A 313 4.89 6.27 -18.91
C VAL A 313 3.39 6.19 -19.21
N ALA A 314 2.80 5.00 -19.03
CA ALA A 314 1.35 4.84 -19.19
C ALA A 314 0.56 5.68 -18.19
N ALA A 315 0.99 5.73 -16.94
CA ALA A 315 0.36 6.52 -15.88
C ALA A 315 0.38 8.02 -16.16
N ARG A 316 1.49 8.55 -16.69
CA ARG A 316 1.59 9.96 -17.11
C ARG A 316 0.68 10.28 -18.28
N ALA A 317 0.55 9.36 -19.25
CA ALA A 317 -0.35 9.52 -20.38
C ALA A 317 -1.83 9.49 -19.97
N ALA A 318 -2.17 8.70 -18.95
CA ALA A 318 -3.53 8.62 -18.39
C ALA A 318 -3.94 9.86 -17.59
N GLY A 319 -2.98 10.65 -17.08
CA GLY A 319 -3.23 11.89 -16.35
C GLY A 319 -3.36 11.68 -14.84
N ALA A 320 -4.21 12.49 -14.19
CA ALA A 320 -4.37 12.46 -12.74
C ALA A 320 -4.93 11.10 -12.25
N PRO A 321 -4.47 10.59 -11.09
CA PRO A 321 -5.01 9.35 -10.53
C PRO A 321 -6.54 9.40 -10.38
N ALA A 322 -7.22 8.44 -11.00
CA ALA A 322 -8.66 8.28 -10.96
C ALA A 322 -9.00 6.79 -11.05
N GLY A 323 -9.68 6.26 -10.03
CA GLY A 323 -9.95 4.84 -9.92
C GLY A 323 -10.63 4.47 -8.60
N ASN A 324 -10.69 3.18 -8.31
CA ASN A 324 -11.28 2.66 -7.09
C ASN A 324 -10.30 2.76 -5.91
N PHE A 325 -10.45 3.81 -5.10
CA PHE A 325 -9.66 4.08 -3.90
C PHE A 325 -10.53 4.03 -2.65
N LEU A 326 -9.92 4.31 -1.50
CA LEU A 326 -10.59 4.23 -0.19
C LEU A 326 -11.82 5.15 -0.04
N ASP A 327 -11.89 6.26 -0.77
CA ASP A 327 -13.05 7.17 -0.78
C ASP A 327 -14.26 6.65 -1.56
N GLY A 328 -14.08 5.62 -2.38
CA GLY A 328 -15.18 4.90 -3.03
C GLY A 328 -15.95 3.96 -2.09
N ASP A 329 -15.44 3.70 -0.87
CA ASP A 329 -16.01 2.83 0.17
C ASP A 329 -16.30 1.37 -0.25
N ALA A 330 -15.88 0.97 -1.46
CA ALA A 330 -16.07 -0.40 -1.96
C ALA A 330 -15.27 -1.42 -1.14
N LEU A 331 -14.07 -1.02 -0.65
CA LEU A 331 -13.17 -1.84 0.15
C LEU A 331 -12.89 -3.23 -0.45
N ARG A 332 -12.91 -3.32 -1.77
CA ARG A 332 -12.56 -4.48 -2.59
C ARG A 332 -12.30 -4.04 -4.02
N PRO A 333 -11.53 -4.81 -4.81
CA PRO A 333 -11.41 -4.58 -6.25
C PRO A 333 -12.77 -4.64 -6.94
N LEU A 334 -12.97 -3.82 -7.98
CA LEU A 334 -14.18 -3.79 -8.79
C LEU A 334 -13.87 -4.22 -10.23
N PRO A 335 -14.83 -4.81 -10.96
CA PRO A 335 -14.64 -5.11 -12.39
C PRO A 335 -14.31 -3.86 -13.21
N ALA A 336 -13.49 -4.02 -14.26
CA ALA A 336 -13.13 -2.93 -15.15
C ALA A 336 -14.38 -2.31 -15.82
N ALA A 337 -14.49 -0.97 -15.80
CA ALA A 337 -15.57 -0.23 -16.47
C ALA A 337 -15.31 0.05 -17.98
N GLY A 338 -14.33 -0.65 -18.59
CA GLY A 338 -13.83 -0.37 -19.94
C GLY A 338 -12.85 0.82 -20.01
N GLY A 339 -12.11 0.94 -21.11
CA GLY A 339 -11.08 1.98 -21.31
C GLY A 339 -9.80 1.42 -21.93
N SER A 340 -8.87 2.29 -22.36
CA SER A 340 -7.61 1.85 -22.97
C SER A 340 -6.62 1.26 -21.95
N VAL A 341 -6.60 1.79 -20.73
CA VAL A 341 -5.83 1.25 -19.59
C VAL A 341 -6.68 1.40 -18.33
N ALA A 342 -7.82 0.72 -18.31
CA ALA A 342 -8.70 0.67 -17.15
C ALA A 342 -7.96 0.14 -15.91
N GLN A 343 -8.35 0.64 -14.73
CA GLN A 343 -7.81 0.19 -13.44
C GLN A 343 -6.31 0.43 -13.28
N LEU A 344 -5.71 1.35 -14.05
CA LEU A 344 -4.32 1.75 -13.85
C LEU A 344 -4.11 2.39 -12.47
N TRP A 345 -5.18 2.92 -11.89
CA TRP A 345 -5.22 3.54 -10.59
C TRP A 345 -6.24 2.83 -9.71
N GLY A 346 -5.87 2.56 -8.46
CA GLY A 346 -6.75 1.90 -7.50
C GLY A 346 -6.95 0.41 -7.80
N ASP A 347 -7.99 -0.17 -7.21
CA ASP A 347 -8.29 -1.61 -7.19
C ASP A 347 -7.21 -2.47 -6.51
N ALA A 348 -6.02 -2.58 -7.11
CA ALA A 348 -4.89 -3.33 -6.55
C ALA A 348 -3.54 -2.75 -6.99
N TRP A 349 -2.56 -2.81 -6.10
CA TRP A 349 -1.17 -2.50 -6.44
C TRP A 349 -0.66 -3.46 -7.51
N GLU A 350 -0.15 -2.92 -8.60
CA GLU A 350 0.30 -3.70 -9.74
C GLU A 350 1.78 -4.08 -9.61
N TRP A 351 2.08 -5.38 -9.54
CA TRP A 351 3.46 -5.85 -9.54
C TRP A 351 4.20 -5.45 -10.82
N THR A 352 5.42 -4.92 -10.65
CA THR A 352 6.35 -4.68 -11.76
C THR A 352 7.52 -5.65 -11.70
N ARG A 353 8.19 -5.89 -12.83
CA ARG A 353 9.44 -6.66 -12.86
C ARG A 353 10.65 -5.91 -12.28
N SER A 354 10.49 -4.65 -11.88
CA SER A 354 11.58 -3.81 -11.36
C SER A 354 11.90 -4.16 -9.91
N SER A 355 13.19 -4.31 -9.61
CA SER A 355 13.69 -4.33 -8.23
C SER A 355 13.50 -2.96 -7.58
N TYR A 356 13.25 -2.93 -6.28
CA TYR A 356 13.24 -1.68 -5.52
C TYR A 356 14.67 -1.20 -5.26
N GLU A 357 15.22 -0.51 -6.26
CA GLU A 357 16.58 0.04 -6.26
C GLU A 357 16.54 1.58 -6.16
N PRO A 358 17.62 2.21 -5.64
CA PRO A 358 17.75 3.66 -5.68
C PRO A 358 17.77 4.15 -7.12
N TYR A 359 17.03 5.22 -7.41
CA TYR A 359 17.20 5.91 -8.70
C TYR A 359 18.62 6.46 -8.83
N PRO A 360 19.17 6.57 -10.05
CA PRO A 360 20.48 7.17 -10.28
C PRO A 360 20.56 8.57 -9.67
N GLY A 361 21.47 8.76 -8.71
CA GLY A 361 21.63 10.02 -7.98
C GLY A 361 20.77 10.16 -6.72
N PHE A 362 20.01 9.13 -6.34
CA PHE A 362 19.31 9.10 -5.05
C PHE A 362 20.30 9.33 -3.89
N ALA A 363 19.90 10.18 -2.95
CA ALA A 363 20.61 10.42 -1.71
C ALA A 363 19.59 10.51 -0.58
N ALA A 364 19.73 9.64 0.43
CA ALA A 364 18.90 9.70 1.62
C ALA A 364 19.15 11.01 2.39
N ALA A 365 18.10 11.54 3.02
CA ALA A 365 18.23 12.68 3.92
C ALA A 365 19.17 12.38 5.10
N ALA A 366 19.78 13.41 5.69
CA ALA A 366 20.57 13.23 6.90
C ALA A 366 19.67 13.00 8.13
N GLY A 367 20.20 12.27 9.13
CA GLY A 367 19.51 12.02 10.40
C GLY A 367 18.45 10.93 10.32
N ALA A 368 17.61 10.84 11.36
CA ALA A 368 16.64 9.75 11.52
C ALA A 368 15.67 9.62 10.33
N LEU A 369 15.21 10.72 9.74
CA LEU A 369 14.28 10.69 8.60
C LEU A 369 14.91 10.08 7.34
N GLY A 370 16.24 10.02 7.23
CA GLY A 370 16.94 9.32 6.15
C GLY A 370 16.76 7.81 6.16
N GLU A 371 16.33 7.24 7.29
CA GLU A 371 16.08 5.81 7.42
C GLU A 371 14.74 5.37 6.80
N TYR A 372 13.92 6.29 6.29
CA TYR A 372 12.55 6.00 5.85
C TYR A 372 12.51 4.98 4.71
N ASN A 373 13.32 5.19 3.67
CA ASN A 373 13.24 4.38 2.44
C ASN A 373 14.56 3.70 2.07
N GLY A 374 15.68 4.43 2.07
CA GLY A 374 16.94 3.96 1.45
C GLY A 374 17.45 2.62 1.99
N LYS A 375 17.29 2.34 3.28
CA LYS A 375 17.76 1.09 3.90
C LYS A 375 16.99 -0.17 3.49
N PHE A 376 15.86 0.01 2.81
CA PHE A 376 14.98 -1.08 2.34
C PHE A 376 15.19 -1.42 0.86
N MET A 377 16.11 -0.75 0.16
CA MET A 377 16.37 -0.93 -1.28
C MET A 377 17.20 -2.18 -1.60
N VAL A 378 16.72 -3.35 -1.14
CA VAL A 378 17.31 -4.67 -1.39
C VAL A 378 16.23 -5.75 -1.22
N ASN A 379 16.26 -6.80 -2.04
CA ASN A 379 15.37 -7.98 -1.96
C ASN A 379 13.86 -7.70 -2.02
N GLN A 380 13.46 -6.58 -2.64
CA GLN A 380 12.06 -6.18 -2.79
C GLN A 380 11.75 -5.80 -4.25
N ARG A 381 10.49 -5.90 -4.63
CA ARG A 381 9.97 -5.56 -5.96
C ARG A 381 9.05 -4.35 -5.88
N VAL A 382 9.04 -3.54 -6.92
CA VAL A 382 8.23 -2.31 -7.00
C VAL A 382 6.80 -2.65 -7.43
N LEU A 383 5.82 -2.00 -6.80
CA LEU A 383 4.42 -1.99 -7.20
C LEU A 383 3.92 -0.56 -7.41
N ARG A 384 2.92 -0.41 -8.29
CA ARG A 384 2.38 0.89 -8.72
C ARG A 384 0.85 0.93 -8.69
N GLY A 385 0.26 2.13 -8.80
CA GLY A 385 -1.19 2.33 -9.01
C GLY A 385 -2.04 2.60 -7.77
N GLY A 386 -1.63 2.13 -6.59
CA GLY A 386 -2.51 2.12 -5.42
C GLY A 386 -3.53 0.99 -5.46
N SER A 387 -4.24 0.79 -4.36
CA SER A 387 -5.29 -0.22 -4.23
C SER A 387 -6.63 0.40 -3.80
N CYS A 388 -7.67 -0.42 -3.71
CA CYS A 388 -8.94 -0.03 -3.10
C CYS A 388 -8.84 0.36 -1.61
N PHE A 389 -7.69 0.14 -0.95
CA PHE A 389 -7.42 0.58 0.42
C PHE A 389 -6.52 1.82 0.49
N THR A 390 -5.93 2.24 -0.63
CA THR A 390 -5.07 3.42 -0.64
C THR A 390 -5.92 4.69 -0.49
N PRO A 391 -5.55 5.61 0.44
CA PRO A 391 -6.25 6.87 0.58
C PRO A 391 -6.22 7.75 -0.68
N PRO A 392 -7.29 8.52 -0.96
CA PRO A 392 -7.32 9.40 -2.13
C PRO A 392 -6.26 10.49 -2.03
N GLY A 393 -5.61 10.78 -3.16
CA GLY A 393 -4.55 11.79 -3.25
C GLY A 393 -3.18 11.35 -2.70
N HIS A 394 -3.06 10.12 -2.19
CA HIS A 394 -1.79 9.58 -1.69
C HIS A 394 -0.83 9.21 -2.84
N VAL A 395 -1.37 8.49 -3.83
CA VAL A 395 -0.63 8.01 -5.00
C VAL A 395 -0.38 9.11 -6.04
N ARG A 396 0.62 8.86 -6.88
CA ARG A 396 1.04 9.69 -8.01
C ARG A 396 1.74 8.82 -9.06
N ALA A 397 1.93 9.33 -10.27
CA ALA A 397 2.65 8.64 -11.36
C ALA A 397 4.01 8.12 -10.92
N THR A 398 4.66 8.79 -9.97
CA THR A 398 6.00 8.45 -9.46
C THR A 398 5.99 7.59 -8.21
N TYR A 399 4.83 7.31 -7.58
CA TYR A 399 4.78 6.61 -6.30
C TYR A 399 5.31 5.18 -6.43
N ARG A 400 6.24 4.80 -5.56
CA ARG A 400 6.87 3.47 -5.55
C ARG A 400 6.50 2.74 -4.26
N ASN A 401 5.49 1.87 -4.31
CA ASN A 401 5.30 0.88 -3.24
C ASN A 401 6.31 -0.26 -3.44
N PHE A 402 6.68 -0.95 -2.37
CA PHE A 402 7.67 -2.02 -2.43
C PHE A 402 7.41 -3.08 -1.37
N TRP A 403 7.53 -4.34 -1.78
CA TRP A 403 7.36 -5.50 -0.90
C TRP A 403 8.28 -6.65 -1.30
N HIS A 404 8.51 -7.57 -0.37
CA HIS A 404 9.19 -8.82 -0.71
C HIS A 404 8.35 -9.63 -1.71
N PRO A 405 8.99 -10.38 -2.63
CA PRO A 405 8.29 -11.08 -3.70
C PRO A 405 7.21 -12.09 -3.26
N ASP A 406 7.30 -12.60 -2.04
CA ASP A 406 6.39 -13.57 -1.42
C ASP A 406 5.16 -12.92 -0.75
N THR A 407 5.09 -11.58 -0.70
CA THR A 407 4.04 -10.84 0.01
C THR A 407 2.66 -11.08 -0.61
N ARG A 408 1.69 -11.51 0.20
CA ARG A 408 0.29 -11.77 -0.19
C ARG A 408 -0.78 -11.18 0.75
N PHE A 409 -0.40 -10.36 1.72
CA PHE A 409 -1.38 -9.71 2.62
C PHE A 409 -1.75 -8.29 2.16
N GLN A 410 -0.97 -7.72 1.24
CA GLN A 410 -1.27 -6.46 0.58
C GLN A 410 -2.25 -6.69 -0.57
N VAL A 411 -3.05 -5.69 -0.92
CA VAL A 411 -3.98 -5.79 -2.05
C VAL A 411 -3.20 -5.65 -3.36
N THR A 412 -2.59 -6.76 -3.80
CA THR A 412 -1.68 -6.83 -4.96
C THR A 412 -2.31 -7.59 -6.12
N GLY A 413 -2.20 -7.03 -7.32
CA GLY A 413 -2.75 -7.56 -8.55
C GLY A 413 -1.72 -7.57 -9.69
N VAL A 414 -2.20 -7.85 -10.90
CA VAL A 414 -1.35 -8.09 -12.07
C VAL A 414 -1.89 -7.33 -13.27
N ARG A 415 -1.03 -6.48 -13.86
CA ARG A 415 -1.20 -5.97 -15.22
C ARG A 415 -0.13 -6.61 -16.10
N LEU A 416 -0.53 -7.08 -17.28
CA LEU A 416 0.40 -7.66 -18.22
C LEU A 416 1.02 -6.60 -19.13
N ALA A 417 2.23 -6.90 -19.59
CA ALA A 417 2.92 -6.19 -20.66
C ALA A 417 3.41 -7.18 -21.72
N ARG A 418 3.56 -6.71 -22.95
CA ARG A 418 4.19 -7.42 -24.07
C ARG A 418 5.07 -6.46 -24.88
N PRO A 419 6.09 -6.94 -25.61
CA PRO A 419 6.68 -6.16 -26.70
C PRO A 419 5.60 -5.74 -27.70
N ALA A 420 5.68 -4.51 -28.23
CA ALA A 420 4.75 -3.99 -29.25
C ALA A 420 5.17 -4.38 -30.67
#